data_AF-A0A2S3QRS5-F1
#
_entry.id   AF-A0A2S3QRS5-F1
#
_cell.length_a   1.000
_cell.length_b   1.000
_cell.length_c   1.000
_cell.angle_alpha   90.00
_cell.angle_beta   90.00
_cell.angle_gamma   90.00
#
_symmetry.space_group_name_H-M   'P 1'
#
loop_
_entity.id
_entity.type
_entity.pdbx_description
1 polymer ?
#
loop_
_entity_poly.entity_id
_entity_poly.type
_entity_poly.pdbx_seq_one_letter_code
_entity_poly.pdbx_strand_id
1 'polypeptide(L)'
;MGLARFNNLSTLFALFLTFITSATFARPLMNTELELSRQLDSLKEKSKEYISVISSRTNLEELPISKYLSFVILKNGCAPFEQTIEEIQLQDESFPDQSEGLLEKLNLCRKSTRALKEFDVSGLDASVIERLSEE
;
A
#
# COMPACT_ATOMS: atom_id res chain seq x y z
N MET A 1 -31.71 -24.39 50.87
CA MET A 1 -31.94 -23.09 50.19
C MET A 1 -30.92 -22.11 50.74
N GLY A 2 -30.05 -21.42 50.02
CA GLY A 2 -29.84 -21.23 48.59
C GLY A 2 -28.87 -20.06 48.49
N LEU A 3 -27.58 -20.31 48.29
CA LEU A 3 -26.54 -19.28 48.24
C LEU A 3 -25.43 -19.71 47.26
N ALA A 4 -25.79 -19.97 46.00
CA ALA A 4 -24.80 -20.29 44.97
C ALA A 4 -25.30 -20.02 43.54
N ARG A 5 -26.16 -19.02 43.33
CA ARG A 5 -26.72 -18.75 41.97
C ARG A 5 -26.66 -17.31 41.46
N PHE A 6 -26.07 -16.36 42.18
CA PHE A 6 -26.09 -14.95 41.77
C PHE A 6 -24.77 -14.36 41.24
N ASN A 7 -23.62 -15.04 41.39
CA ASN A 7 -22.33 -14.44 40.98
C ASN A 7 -22.01 -14.59 39.48
N ASN A 8 -22.45 -15.66 38.81
CA ASN A 8 -22.07 -15.90 37.41
C ASN A 8 -22.82 -15.00 36.41
N LEU A 9 -24.01 -14.51 36.77
CA LEU A 9 -24.81 -13.64 35.90
C LEU A 9 -24.25 -12.21 35.85
N SER A 10 -23.70 -11.73 36.97
CA SER A 10 -23.08 -10.41 37.10
C SER A 10 -21.75 -10.33 36.34
N THR A 11 -20.91 -11.37 36.38
CA THR A 11 -19.63 -11.41 35.65
C THR A 11 -19.82 -11.50 34.14
N LEU A 12 -20.83 -12.25 33.66
CA LEU A 12 -21.18 -12.31 32.23
C LEU A 12 -21.68 -10.95 31.71
N PHE A 13 -22.48 -10.23 32.51
CA PHE A 13 -22.99 -8.91 32.14
C PHE A 13 -21.88 -7.83 32.13
N ALA A 14 -20.94 -7.90 33.08
CA ALA A 14 -19.78 -7.03 33.11
C ALA A 14 -18.83 -7.25 31.92
N LEU A 15 -18.60 -8.51 31.52
CA LEU A 15 -17.81 -8.84 30.33
C LEU A 15 -18.47 -8.33 29.03
N PHE A 16 -19.80 -8.40 28.94
CA PHE A 16 -20.55 -7.87 27.79
C PHE A 16 -20.46 -6.33 27.71
N LEU A 17 -20.56 -5.64 28.86
CA LEU A 17 -20.44 -4.18 28.93
C LEU A 17 -19.03 -3.70 28.57
N THR A 18 -17.97 -4.39 29.01
CA THR A 18 -16.59 -4.04 28.61
C THR A 18 -16.32 -4.29 27.12
N PHE A 19 -16.99 -5.26 26.50
CA PHE A 19 -16.85 -5.52 25.06
C PHE A 19 -17.48 -4.40 24.22
N ILE A 20 -18.62 -3.85 24.67
CA ILE A 20 -19.33 -2.77 23.96
C ILE A 20 -18.58 -1.43 24.10
N THR A 21 -17.98 -1.14 25.25
CA THR A 21 -17.21 0.11 25.45
C THR A 21 -15.84 0.12 24.78
N SER A 22 -15.36 -1.03 24.29
CA SER A 22 -14.07 -1.15 23.62
C SER A 22 -14.19 -1.24 22.09
N ALA A 23 -15.40 -1.07 21.54
CA ALA A 23 -15.59 -0.93 20.11
C ALA A 23 -15.10 0.46 19.69
N THR A 24 -13.78 0.63 19.57
CA THR A 24 -13.20 1.72 18.78
C THR A 24 -13.64 1.48 17.35
N PHE A 25 -14.70 2.15 16.93
CA PHE A 25 -15.13 2.12 15.54
C PHE A 25 -14.01 2.76 14.72
N ALA A 26 -13.42 1.96 13.84
CA ALA A 26 -12.56 2.40 12.75
C ALA A 26 -13.16 3.64 12.09
N ARG A 27 -12.42 4.75 12.07
CA ARG A 27 -12.90 5.98 11.45
C ARG A 27 -13.04 5.77 9.93
N PRO A 28 -14.19 6.14 9.33
CA PRO A 28 -14.30 6.14 7.88
C PRO A 28 -13.45 7.27 7.26
N LEU A 29 -13.00 7.06 6.02
CA LEU A 29 -12.34 8.12 5.25
C LEU A 29 -13.28 9.31 5.07
N MET A 30 -12.77 10.51 5.30
CA MET A 30 -13.48 11.74 4.99
C MET A 30 -13.62 11.91 3.46
N ASN A 31 -14.52 12.79 3.03
CA ASN A 31 -14.83 12.97 1.60
C ASN A 31 -13.58 13.26 0.74
N THR A 32 -12.65 14.07 1.22
CA THR A 32 -11.40 14.40 0.50
C THR A 32 -10.45 13.20 0.47
N GLU A 33 -10.25 12.51 1.59
CA GLU A 33 -9.44 11.29 1.68
C GLU A 33 -9.98 10.19 0.77
N LEU A 34 -11.31 10.04 0.71
CA LEU A 34 -12.00 9.11 -0.18
C LEU A 34 -11.79 9.47 -1.66
N GLU A 35 -11.86 10.74 -2.00
CA GLU A 35 -11.60 11.20 -3.37
C GLU A 35 -10.15 10.96 -3.79
N LEU A 36 -9.19 11.20 -2.89
CA LEU A 36 -7.78 10.85 -3.12
C LEU A 36 -7.59 9.33 -3.26
N SER A 37 -8.31 8.52 -2.49
CA SER A 37 -8.30 7.05 -2.61
C SER A 37 -8.81 6.58 -3.97
N ARG A 38 -9.85 7.21 -4.54
CA ARG A 38 -10.31 6.88 -5.90
C ARG A 38 -9.27 7.21 -6.96
N GLN A 39 -8.53 8.31 -6.78
CA GLN A 39 -7.43 8.68 -7.68
C GLN A 39 -6.27 7.67 -7.60
N LEU A 40 -6.00 7.13 -6.40
CA LEU A 40 -5.04 6.05 -6.21
C LEU A 40 -5.43 4.82 -7.04
N ASP A 41 -6.69 4.38 -6.99
CA ASP A 41 -7.14 3.19 -7.73
C ASP A 41 -6.85 3.30 -9.23
N SER A 42 -7.12 4.47 -9.83
CA SER A 42 -6.80 4.74 -11.24
C SER A 42 -5.31 4.66 -11.54
N LEU A 43 -4.45 5.14 -10.62
CA LEU A 43 -3.00 5.07 -10.77
C LEU A 43 -2.45 3.65 -10.59
N LYS A 44 -3.04 2.87 -9.67
CA LYS A 44 -2.67 1.47 -9.45
C LYS A 44 -2.92 0.63 -10.69
N GLU A 45 -4.06 0.81 -11.35
CA GLU A 45 -4.35 0.09 -12.59
C GLU A 45 -3.33 0.41 -13.68
N LYS A 46 -2.97 1.68 -13.87
CA LYS A 46 -1.88 2.08 -14.80
C LYS A 46 -0.53 1.51 -14.39
N SER A 47 -0.21 1.51 -13.10
CA SER A 47 1.04 0.96 -12.57
C SER A 47 1.14 -0.54 -12.86
N LYS A 48 0.05 -1.30 -12.63
CA LYS A 48 -0.02 -2.73 -12.96
C LYS A 48 0.17 -2.98 -14.46
N GLU A 49 -0.45 -2.17 -15.31
CA GLU A 49 -0.27 -2.23 -16.76
C GLU A 49 1.20 -2.06 -17.15
N TYR A 50 1.86 -1.01 -16.66
CA TYR A 50 3.27 -0.76 -16.98
C TYR A 50 4.21 -1.85 -16.42
N ILE A 51 3.98 -2.32 -15.19
CA ILE A 51 4.72 -3.44 -14.60
C ILE A 51 4.59 -4.70 -15.47
N SER A 52 3.37 -5.01 -15.94
CA SER A 52 3.10 -6.16 -16.82
C SER A 52 3.84 -6.04 -18.16
N VAL A 53 3.82 -4.85 -18.77
CA VAL A 53 4.55 -4.58 -20.01
C VAL A 53 6.06 -4.73 -19.82
N ILE A 54 6.63 -4.22 -18.73
CA ILE A 54 8.07 -4.37 -18.44
C ILE A 54 8.41 -5.86 -18.23
N SER A 55 7.62 -6.55 -17.41
CA SER A 55 7.87 -7.96 -17.05
C SER A 55 7.71 -8.91 -18.24
N SER A 56 6.86 -8.56 -19.22
CA SER A 56 6.69 -9.35 -20.45
C SER A 56 7.79 -9.13 -21.48
N ARG A 57 8.53 -8.01 -21.40
CA ARG A 57 9.59 -7.63 -22.35
C ARG A 57 10.99 -7.89 -21.82
N THR A 58 11.14 -8.28 -20.56
CA THR A 58 12.44 -8.36 -19.90
C THR A 58 12.43 -9.42 -18.80
N ASN A 59 13.50 -10.20 -18.71
CA ASN A 59 13.75 -11.02 -17.54
C ASN A 59 14.27 -10.11 -16.40
N LEU A 60 13.43 -9.86 -15.40
CA LEU A 60 13.76 -8.96 -14.29
C LEU A 60 14.97 -9.43 -13.47
N GLU A 61 15.23 -10.74 -13.44
CA GLU A 61 16.35 -11.34 -12.69
C GLU A 61 17.70 -11.10 -13.38
N GLU A 62 17.70 -10.82 -14.69
CA GLU A 62 18.88 -10.57 -15.51
C GLU A 62 19.20 -9.07 -15.63
N LEU A 63 18.36 -8.20 -15.06
CA LEU A 63 18.62 -6.77 -15.06
C LEU A 63 19.88 -6.44 -14.25
N PRO A 64 20.70 -5.47 -14.71
CA PRO A 64 21.72 -4.88 -13.86
C PRO A 64 21.12 -4.42 -12.53
N ILE A 65 21.83 -4.66 -11.42
CA ILE A 65 21.35 -4.41 -10.06
C ILE A 65 20.75 -2.99 -9.92
N SER A 66 21.35 -1.99 -10.53
CA SER A 66 20.84 -0.60 -10.52
C SER A 66 19.46 -0.45 -11.17
N LYS A 67 19.22 -1.13 -12.31
CA LYS A 67 17.92 -1.15 -12.98
C LYS A 67 16.90 -1.98 -12.18
N TYR A 68 17.31 -3.13 -11.64
CA TYR A 68 16.44 -3.94 -10.77
C TYR A 68 15.98 -3.17 -9.54
N LEU A 69 16.90 -2.52 -8.81
CA LEU A 69 16.56 -1.72 -7.63
C LEU A 69 15.65 -0.55 -7.99
N SER A 70 15.92 0.13 -9.11
CA SER A 70 15.04 1.19 -9.63
C SER A 70 13.63 0.66 -9.88
N PHE A 71 13.50 -0.48 -10.57
CA PHE A 71 12.20 -1.12 -10.79
C PHE A 71 11.48 -1.50 -9.48
N VAL A 72 12.22 -2.05 -8.50
CA VAL A 72 11.65 -2.42 -7.19
C VAL A 72 11.14 -1.20 -6.41
N ILE A 73 11.85 -0.07 -6.47
CA ILE A 73 11.39 1.18 -5.85
C ILE A 73 10.12 1.66 -6.54
N LEU A 74 10.16 1.71 -7.87
CA LEU A 74 9.06 2.23 -8.68
C LEU A 74 7.77 1.41 -8.57
N LYS A 75 7.87 0.06 -8.57
CA LYS A 75 6.70 -0.83 -8.43
C LYS A 75 5.99 -0.67 -7.08
N ASN A 76 6.72 -0.22 -6.04
CA ASN A 76 6.20 0.01 -4.70
C ASN A 76 5.87 1.48 -4.41
N GLY A 77 5.95 2.36 -5.42
CA GLY A 77 5.82 3.82 -5.22
C GLY A 77 4.47 4.29 -4.68
N CYS A 78 3.43 3.44 -4.73
CA CYS A 78 2.11 3.74 -4.19
C CYS A 78 1.86 3.17 -2.78
N ALA A 79 2.74 2.29 -2.28
CA ALA A 79 2.59 1.66 -0.97
C ALA A 79 2.48 2.65 0.21
N PRO A 80 3.20 3.78 0.24
CA PRO A 80 3.05 4.74 1.34
C PRO A 80 1.64 5.33 1.46
N PHE A 81 0.94 5.52 0.34
CA PHE A 81 -0.45 5.98 0.36
C PHE A 81 -1.36 4.90 0.96
N GLU A 82 -1.22 3.65 0.51
CA GLU A 82 -2.02 2.51 0.98
C GLU A 82 -1.86 2.32 2.49
N GLN A 83 -0.62 2.34 2.97
CA GLN A 83 -0.31 2.24 4.41
C GLN A 83 -0.96 3.36 5.22
N THR A 84 -1.01 4.58 4.67
CA THR A 84 -1.66 5.70 5.37
C THR A 84 -3.18 5.53 5.44
N ILE A 85 -3.81 4.98 4.40
CA ILE A 85 -5.24 4.67 4.42
C ILE A 85 -5.53 3.59 5.47
N GLU A 86 -4.72 2.53 5.50
CA GLU A 86 -4.83 1.48 6.52
C GLU A 86 -4.66 2.05 7.92
N GLU A 87 -3.67 2.93 8.13
CA GLU A 87 -3.46 3.62 9.40
C GLU A 87 -4.69 4.42 9.82
N ILE A 88 -5.26 5.27 8.94
CA ILE A 88 -6.46 6.08 9.24
C ILE A 88 -7.63 5.17 9.67
N GLN A 89 -7.84 4.07 8.95
CA GLN A 89 -8.92 3.14 9.22
C GLN A 89 -8.74 2.39 10.55
N LEU A 90 -7.53 2.31 11.10
CA LEU A 90 -7.28 1.72 12.42
C LEU A 90 -7.49 2.71 13.57
N GLN A 91 -7.66 4.00 13.29
CA GLN A 91 -7.84 5.04 14.31
C GLN A 91 -9.33 5.31 14.62
N ASP A 92 -9.55 6.06 15.70
CA ASP A 92 -10.88 6.53 16.11
C ASP A 92 -11.29 7.82 15.38
N GLU A 93 -12.53 8.26 15.62
CA GLU A 93 -13.10 9.47 15.02
C GLU A 93 -12.36 10.77 15.39
N SER A 94 -11.56 10.78 16.46
CA SER A 94 -10.80 11.95 16.91
C SER A 94 -9.50 12.16 16.13
N PHE A 95 -9.08 11.16 15.36
CA PHE A 95 -7.90 11.26 14.49
C PHE A 95 -8.06 12.44 13.53
N PRO A 96 -7.01 13.24 13.26
CA PRO A 96 -7.12 14.38 12.36
C PRO A 96 -7.25 13.97 10.89
N ASP A 97 -7.78 14.88 10.06
CA ASP A 97 -7.76 14.73 8.60
C ASP A 97 -6.32 14.58 8.08
N GLN A 98 -6.10 13.60 7.20
CA GLN A 98 -4.78 13.32 6.59
C GLN A 98 -4.73 13.68 5.12
N SER A 99 -5.74 14.41 4.60
CA SER A 99 -5.84 14.75 3.17
C SER A 99 -4.56 15.36 2.57
N GLU A 100 -3.86 16.23 3.30
CA GLU A 100 -2.60 16.84 2.82
C GLU A 100 -1.48 15.81 2.69
N GLY A 101 -1.28 14.97 3.71
CA GLY A 101 -0.28 13.90 3.67
C GLY A 101 -0.60 12.82 2.62
N LEU A 102 -1.88 12.51 2.44
CA LEU A 102 -2.34 11.62 1.37
C LEU A 102 -2.08 12.24 -0.01
N LEU A 103 -2.30 13.54 -0.19
CA LEU A 103 -2.01 14.22 -1.45
C LEU A 103 -0.52 14.17 -1.81
N GLU A 104 0.37 14.36 -0.84
CA GLU A 104 1.82 14.21 -1.03
C GLU A 104 2.19 12.80 -1.49
N LYS A 105 1.68 11.78 -0.79
CA LYS A 105 1.91 10.37 -1.11
C LYS A 105 1.30 9.98 -2.47
N LEU A 106 0.16 10.56 -2.83
CA LEU A 106 -0.45 10.37 -4.15
C LEU A 106 0.44 10.95 -5.25
N ASN A 107 1.08 12.10 -5.00
CA ASN A 107 2.04 12.68 -5.94
C ASN A 107 3.30 11.81 -6.08
N LEU A 108 3.75 11.14 -5.01
CA LEU A 108 4.83 10.16 -5.08
C LEU A 108 4.42 8.94 -5.94
N CYS A 109 3.21 8.42 -5.74
CA CYS A 109 2.65 7.35 -6.57
C CYS A 109 2.60 7.79 -8.04
N ARG A 110 2.09 8.99 -8.35
CA ARG A 110 2.08 9.55 -9.73
C ARG A 110 3.45 9.62 -10.36
N LYS A 111 4.46 10.12 -9.63
CA LYS A 111 5.84 10.19 -10.11
C LYS A 111 6.39 8.80 -10.41
N SER A 112 6.11 7.84 -9.53
CA SER A 112 6.55 6.45 -9.68
C SER A 112 5.87 5.77 -10.88
N THR A 113 4.55 5.91 -11.03
CA THR A 113 3.79 5.40 -12.18
C THR A 113 4.30 6.00 -13.49
N ARG A 114 4.64 7.29 -13.51
CA ARG A 114 5.24 7.93 -14.69
C ARG A 114 6.62 7.36 -15.00
N ALA A 115 7.47 7.20 -13.99
CA ALA A 115 8.80 6.62 -14.18
C ALA A 115 8.74 5.14 -14.61
N LEU A 116 7.72 4.37 -14.19
CA LEU A 116 7.45 3.03 -14.73
C LEU A 116 7.12 3.07 -16.23
N LYS A 117 6.30 4.03 -16.66
CA LYS A 117 5.98 4.22 -18.09
C LYS A 117 7.22 4.48 -18.92
N GLU A 118 8.16 5.25 -18.38
CA GLU A 118 9.40 5.68 -19.02
C GLU A 118 10.57 4.72 -18.72
N PHE A 119 10.32 3.59 -18.05
CA PHE A 119 11.35 2.67 -17.61
C PHE A 119 12.01 1.97 -18.80
N ASP A 120 13.26 2.34 -19.04
CA ASP A 120 14.03 1.86 -20.18
C ASP A 120 14.63 0.47 -19.93
N VAL A 121 14.11 -0.52 -20.67
CA VAL A 121 14.64 -1.89 -20.72
C VAL A 121 15.64 -2.10 -21.87
N SER A 122 15.82 -1.12 -22.74
CA SER A 122 16.74 -1.14 -23.90
C SER A 122 18.19 -0.95 -23.42
N GLY A 123 18.78 -2.01 -22.88
CA GLY A 123 20.20 -2.02 -22.52
C GLY A 123 20.79 -3.40 -22.29
N LEU A 124 20.00 -4.46 -22.51
CA LEU A 124 20.41 -5.85 -22.30
C LEU A 124 21.16 -6.45 -23.50
N ASP A 125 21.10 -5.82 -24.68
CA ASP A 125 21.45 -6.48 -25.95
C ASP A 125 22.87 -6.22 -26.50
N ALA A 126 23.74 -5.43 -25.82
CA ALA A 126 25.01 -5.04 -26.45
C ALA A 126 26.29 -5.11 -25.60
N SER A 127 26.24 -5.37 -24.28
CA SER A 127 27.47 -5.34 -23.45
C SER A 127 27.78 -6.63 -22.68
N VAL A 128 26.87 -7.62 -22.67
CA VAL A 128 27.09 -8.91 -21.99
C VAL A 128 27.65 -9.97 -22.94
N ILE A 129 27.31 -9.91 -24.23
CA ILE A 129 27.82 -10.86 -25.24
C ILE A 129 29.30 -10.61 -25.56
N GLU A 130 29.78 -9.36 -25.52
CA GLU A 130 31.18 -9.03 -25.86
C GLU A 130 32.17 -9.41 -24.75
N ARG A 131 31.71 -9.59 -23.51
CA ARG A 131 32.56 -10.00 -22.38
C ARG A 131 32.71 -11.51 -22.20
N LEU A 132 31.90 -12.31 -22.89
CA LEU A 132 31.97 -13.77 -22.86
C LEU A 132 32.66 -14.37 -24.10
N SER A 133 33.09 -13.53 -25.05
CA SER A 133 33.85 -13.96 -26.24
C SER A 133 35.35 -13.66 -26.16
N GLU A 134 35.84 -13.08 -25.04
CA GLU A 134 37.26 -12.73 -24.83
C GLU A 134 37.95 -13.55 -23.71
N GLU A 135 37.33 -14.60 -23.19
CA GLU A 135 37.99 -15.63 -22.36
C GLU A 135 37.95 -17.01 -23.05
#